data_AF-A0A439DG49-F1
#
_entry.id   AF-A0A439DG49-F1
#
_cell.length_a   1.000
_cell.length_b   1.000
_cell.length_c   1.000
_cell.angle_alpha   90.00
_cell.angle_beta   90.00
_cell.angle_gamma   90.00
#
_symmetry.space_group_name_H-M   'P 1'
#
loop_
_entity.id
_entity.type
_entity.pdbx_description
1 polymer ?
#
loop_
_entity_poly.entity_id
_entity_poly.type
_entity_poly.pdbx_seq_one_letter_code
_entity_poly.pdbx_strand_id
1 'polypeptide(L)'
;MNKTMTKGKLLTTPTRLLKLILPLPVDATHDEQGNKGEFRALAQNQDIQPLALLVHPQQPLSYLERLIQAELPSVHDRDGHEKMPSIHFLAEGSERDEEGEKKDKTDSNIASYSGLGHEGEDTPAEHQDWVRWSSSTEIGDFIRDAARGREFVIRVDGINTEMRVDVPSFNDRTHYMRLRLRRMSRNIEDLSKIKQDCDMLAHRGAHRLAQAGFAALSGWWATVYYVTFHTDAGWDLVEPVTYLAGLTTIMGGYLWFLFISRDLSYQAALKITVSRRQNILYQARGFEPQKWEALVHDTNALRREIRIVAEEYDVDWDETKDLGGEEVKEVLEKENDKRKRRKSVSGRDAAEADSKAKAQRNSESKDNKTQAVKE
;
A
#
# COMPACT_ATOMS: atom_id res chain seq x y z
N MET A 1 -1.52 2.95 41.37
CA MET A 1 -0.08 3.32 41.29
C MET A 1 0.11 4.02 39.96
N ASN A 2 -0.11 5.34 39.92
CA ASN A 2 0.16 6.15 38.73
C ASN A 2 1.68 6.31 38.63
N LYS A 3 2.26 5.77 37.57
CA LYS A 3 3.66 5.93 37.24
C LYS A 3 3.86 7.42 36.98
N THR A 4 4.63 8.12 37.82
CA THR A 4 5.01 9.53 37.60
C THR A 4 5.68 9.59 36.23
N MET A 5 4.98 10.14 35.23
CA MET A 5 5.49 10.25 33.86
C MET A 5 6.53 11.37 33.84
N THR A 6 7.81 11.00 33.89
CA THR A 6 8.93 11.93 33.80
C THR A 6 9.23 12.35 32.36
N LYS A 7 8.76 11.59 31.36
CA LYS A 7 8.93 11.87 29.93
C LYS A 7 7.58 11.89 29.21
N GLY A 8 7.46 12.78 28.23
CA GLY A 8 6.35 12.83 27.30
C GLY A 8 6.42 11.71 26.26
N LYS A 9 5.29 11.43 25.61
CA LYS A 9 5.20 10.37 24.57
C LYS A 9 4.40 10.86 23.38
N LEU A 10 4.87 10.53 22.19
CA LEU A 10 4.13 10.75 20.96
C LEU A 10 3.60 9.41 20.43
N LEU A 11 2.28 9.23 20.51
CA LEU A 11 1.62 7.99 20.11
C LEU A 11 1.03 8.09 18.71
N THR A 12 1.16 7.01 17.95
CA THR A 12 0.52 6.89 16.64
C THR A 12 -0.91 6.36 16.79
N THR A 13 -1.84 6.93 16.03
CA THR A 13 -3.25 6.51 16.06
C THR A 13 -3.67 5.82 14.75
N PRO A 14 -4.80 5.07 14.74
CA PRO A 14 -5.29 4.43 13.51
C PRO A 14 -5.69 5.42 12.40
N THR A 15 -5.99 6.68 12.72
CA THR A 15 -6.53 7.70 11.79
C THR A 15 -5.44 8.62 11.23
N ARG A 16 -4.17 8.20 11.24
CA ARG A 16 -2.98 8.98 10.84
C ARG A 16 -2.65 10.19 11.74
N LEU A 17 -3.50 10.50 12.71
CA LEU A 17 -3.24 11.51 13.74
C LEU A 17 -2.18 11.03 14.72
N LEU A 18 -1.53 11.99 15.37
CA LEU A 18 -0.56 11.76 16.44
C LEU A 18 -1.15 12.28 17.74
N LYS A 19 -1.06 11.47 18.80
CA LYS A 19 -1.47 11.85 20.15
C LYS A 19 -0.22 12.15 20.97
N LEU A 20 0.04 13.42 21.24
CA LEU A 20 1.14 13.88 22.07
C LEU A 20 0.69 13.94 23.53
N ILE A 21 1.44 13.32 24.42
CA ILE A 21 1.21 13.32 25.86
C ILE A 21 2.41 14.01 26.52
N LEU A 22 2.18 15.12 27.21
CA LEU A 22 3.23 15.90 27.87
C LEU A 22 2.98 16.00 29.37
N PRO A 23 3.99 15.73 30.22
CA PRO A 23 3.92 16.08 31.62
C PRO A 23 4.19 17.59 31.76
N LEU A 24 3.14 18.39 31.96
CA LEU A 24 3.32 19.81 32.22
C LEU A 24 3.85 20.01 33.65
N PRO A 25 4.89 20.83 33.86
CA PRO A 25 5.47 21.07 35.19
C PRO A 25 4.59 21.94 36.09
N VAL A 26 3.47 22.48 35.58
CA VAL A 26 2.60 23.44 36.27
C VAL A 26 1.16 22.98 36.18
N ASP A 27 0.44 23.06 37.31
CA ASP A 27 -1.01 22.90 37.35
C ASP A 27 -1.65 24.19 36.83
N ALA A 28 -2.46 24.10 35.77
CA ALA A 28 -3.17 25.25 35.19
C ALA A 28 -4.41 25.64 35.99
N THR A 29 -4.73 24.92 37.08
CA THR A 29 -5.81 25.31 37.98
C THR A 29 -5.37 26.51 38.83
N HIS A 30 -6.03 27.63 38.56
CA HIS A 30 -5.94 28.87 39.32
C HIS A 30 -5.94 28.64 40.84
N ASP A 31 -4.96 29.22 41.51
CA ASP A 31 -5.11 29.65 42.90
C ASP A 31 -6.25 30.70 42.94
N GLU A 32 -7.47 30.30 43.32
CA GLU A 32 -8.54 31.24 43.69
C GLU A 32 -8.18 32.08 44.94
N GLN A 33 -7.04 31.81 45.58
CA GLN A 33 -6.56 32.51 46.75
C GLN A 33 -5.21 33.17 46.42
N GLY A 34 -5.30 34.41 45.93
CA GLY A 34 -4.17 35.24 45.50
C GLY A 34 -3.01 35.30 46.50
N ASN A 35 -2.09 34.34 46.37
CA ASN A 35 -0.86 34.32 47.14
C ASN A 35 0.27 34.87 46.28
N LYS A 36 0.85 35.95 46.78
CA LYS A 36 1.92 36.71 46.13
C LYS A 36 3.20 35.87 46.08
N GLY A 37 3.73 35.70 44.88
CA GLY A 37 5.12 36.12 44.64
C GLY A 37 6.24 35.09 44.66
N GLU A 38 6.01 33.79 44.80
CA GLU A 38 7.10 32.82 44.66
C GLU A 38 6.66 31.63 43.81
N PHE A 39 7.39 31.42 42.69
CA PHE A 39 7.37 30.17 41.94
C PHE A 39 7.74 29.04 42.90
N ARG A 40 6.74 28.41 43.51
CA ARG A 40 6.93 27.09 44.10
C ARG A 40 7.06 26.13 42.93
N ALA A 41 8.29 25.73 42.62
CA ALA A 41 8.54 24.40 42.08
C ALA A 41 7.92 23.43 43.09
N LEU A 42 6.66 23.05 42.86
CA LEU A 42 5.91 22.27 43.84
C LEU A 42 6.56 20.89 43.95
N ALA A 43 6.92 20.58 45.19
CA ALA A 43 7.50 19.34 45.60
C ALA A 43 6.62 18.13 45.20
N GLN A 44 7.18 17.28 44.35
CA GLN A 44 7.22 15.81 44.46
C GLN A 44 5.95 14.94 44.69
N ASN A 45 4.72 15.41 44.93
CA ASN A 45 3.68 14.46 45.39
C ASN A 45 2.18 14.77 45.14
N GLN A 46 1.79 15.50 44.08
CA GLN A 46 0.39 15.49 43.62
C GLN A 46 0.31 15.17 42.12
N ASP A 47 -0.64 14.31 41.75
CA ASP A 47 -0.81 13.70 40.43
C ASP A 47 -0.94 14.76 39.31
N ILE A 48 0.19 15.17 38.71
CA ILE A 48 0.22 16.01 37.51
C ILE A 48 -0.56 15.28 36.40
N GLN A 49 -1.73 15.81 36.03
CA GLN A 49 -2.46 15.28 34.89
C GLN A 49 -1.69 15.66 33.61
N PRO A 50 -1.25 14.67 32.81
CA PRO A 50 -0.49 14.97 31.61
C PRO A 50 -1.41 15.58 30.54
N LEU A 51 -0.93 16.62 29.86
CA LEU A 51 -1.63 17.23 28.74
C LEU A 51 -1.65 16.25 27.56
N ALA A 52 -2.83 16.03 26.97
CA ALA A 52 -2.98 15.20 25.79
C ALA A 52 -3.47 16.04 24.59
N LEU A 53 -2.62 16.18 23.59
CA LEU A 53 -2.92 16.91 22.34
C LEU A 53 -3.06 15.93 21.18
N LEU A 54 -3.99 16.22 20.28
CA LEU A 54 -4.17 15.48 19.02
C LEU A 54 -3.77 16.38 17.85
N VAL A 55 -2.77 15.94 17.08
CA VAL A 55 -2.20 16.73 15.99
C VAL A 55 -2.16 15.95 14.69
N HIS A 56 -2.25 16.67 13.58
CA HIS A 56 -2.08 16.10 12.25
C HIS A 56 -0.62 16.31 11.77
N PRO A 57 0.03 15.30 11.15
CA PRO A 57 1.43 15.42 10.72
C PRO A 57 1.72 16.59 9.78
N GLN A 58 0.76 16.99 8.94
CA GLN A 58 0.91 18.12 7.99
C GLN A 58 0.73 19.51 8.64
N GLN A 59 0.39 19.58 9.93
CA GLN A 59 0.32 20.87 10.61
C GLN A 59 1.74 21.38 10.91
N PRO A 60 1.98 22.69 10.85
CA PRO A 60 3.27 23.26 11.20
C PRO A 60 3.49 23.27 12.72
N LEU A 61 4.75 23.27 13.14
CA LEU A 61 5.14 23.34 14.56
C LEU A 61 4.59 24.58 15.28
N SER A 62 4.38 25.70 14.58
CA SER A 62 3.73 26.91 15.11
C SER A 62 2.30 26.66 15.61
N TYR A 63 1.59 25.72 15.00
CA TYR A 63 0.27 25.31 15.48
C TYR A 63 0.38 24.56 16.81
N LEU A 64 1.34 23.64 16.91
CA LEU A 64 1.61 22.91 18.15
C LEU A 64 2.12 23.84 19.27
N GLU A 65 2.99 24.79 18.94
CA GLU A 65 3.44 25.86 19.84
C GLU A 65 2.25 26.60 20.44
N ARG A 66 1.30 27.04 19.62
CA ARG A 66 0.11 27.77 20.09
C ARG A 66 -0.80 26.91 20.97
N LEU A 67 -0.93 25.61 20.66
CA LEU A 67 -1.71 24.69 21.49
C LEU A 67 -1.09 24.53 22.88
N ILE A 68 0.24 24.38 22.95
CA ILE A 68 0.93 24.25 24.23
C ILE A 68 0.92 25.60 24.98
N GLN A 69 1.10 26.73 24.29
CA GLN A 69 1.02 28.08 24.86
C GLN A 69 -0.33 28.37 25.51
N ALA A 70 -1.43 27.87 24.94
CA ALA A 70 -2.77 28.07 25.49
C ALA A 70 -3.00 27.31 26.82
N GLU A 71 -2.23 26.26 27.07
CA GLU A 71 -2.32 25.41 28.27
C GLU A 71 -1.29 25.82 29.34
N LEU A 72 -0.36 26.73 29.02
CA LEU A 72 0.64 27.23 29.95
C LEU A 72 0.22 28.58 30.54
N PRO A 73 0.55 28.86 31.82
CA PRO A 73 0.29 30.17 32.41
C PRO A 73 1.13 31.27 31.74
N SER A 74 0.64 32.51 31.79
CA SER A 74 1.39 33.67 31.30
C SER A 74 2.65 33.89 32.14
N VAL A 75 3.75 34.26 31.47
CA VAL A 75 5.02 34.60 32.11
C VAL A 75 5.13 36.12 32.18
N HIS A 76 5.67 36.64 33.27
CA HIS A 76 5.93 38.07 33.41
C HIS A 76 7.32 38.40 32.84
N ASP A 77 7.39 39.38 31.94
CA ASP A 77 8.67 39.88 31.43
C ASP A 77 9.44 40.65 32.53
N ARG A 78 10.72 40.95 32.29
CA ARG A 78 11.55 41.79 33.18
C ARG A 78 10.92 43.16 33.47
N ASP A 79 10.10 43.65 32.55
CA ASP A 79 9.39 44.93 32.64
C ASP A 79 7.99 44.79 33.29
N GLY A 80 7.61 43.61 33.77
CA GLY A 80 6.35 43.36 34.48
C GLY A 80 5.11 43.17 33.59
N HIS A 81 5.28 43.12 32.26
CA HIS A 81 4.20 42.82 31.32
C HIS A 81 3.94 41.31 31.21
N GLU A 82 2.66 40.92 31.19
CA GLU A 82 2.26 39.53 30.91
C GLU A 82 2.51 39.19 29.44
N LYS A 83 3.29 38.13 29.21
CA LYS A 83 3.64 37.62 27.88
C LYS A 83 3.45 36.11 27.85
N MET A 84 2.99 35.59 26.71
CA MET A 84 2.94 34.15 26.49
C MET A 84 4.37 33.57 26.38
N PRO A 85 4.64 32.40 26.97
CA PRO A 85 5.96 31.78 26.89
C PRO A 85 6.31 31.41 25.45
N SER A 86 7.53 31.69 25.00
CA SER A 86 8.03 31.17 23.72
C SER A 86 8.39 29.70 23.85
N ILE A 87 8.01 28.89 22.86
CA ILE A 87 8.28 27.45 22.84
C ILE A 87 9.24 27.13 21.71
N HIS A 88 10.25 26.32 22.01
CA HIS A 88 11.27 25.92 21.06
C HIS A 88 11.35 24.40 20.99
N PHE A 89 11.27 23.87 19.77
CA PHE A 89 11.45 22.45 19.48
C PHE A 89 12.90 22.20 19.07
N LEU A 90 13.53 21.26 19.77
CA LEU A 90 14.93 20.89 19.61
C LEU A 90 14.99 19.40 19.27
N ALA A 91 15.79 19.04 18.26
CA ALA A 91 16.09 17.65 17.94
C ALA A 91 17.60 17.46 17.81
N GLU A 92 18.05 16.21 17.88
CA GLU A 92 19.46 15.86 17.77
C GLU A 92 19.99 16.14 16.35
N GLY A 93 21.08 16.89 16.26
CA GLY A 93 21.75 17.26 15.01
C GLY A 93 22.57 16.13 14.42
N SER A 94 22.91 16.24 13.13
CA SER A 94 23.67 15.22 12.39
C SER A 94 25.19 15.43 12.37
N GLU A 95 25.71 16.42 13.09
CA GLU A 95 27.13 16.80 13.03
C GLU A 95 28.06 15.89 13.83
N ARG A 96 27.52 15.12 14.78
CA ARG A 96 28.28 14.23 15.67
C ARG A 96 27.79 12.80 15.57
N ASP A 97 28.72 11.87 15.65
CA ASP A 97 28.44 10.44 15.75
C ASP A 97 28.03 10.05 17.18
N GLU A 98 27.55 8.82 17.37
CA GLU A 98 27.15 8.24 18.66
C GLU A 98 28.30 8.27 19.70
N GLU A 99 29.55 8.31 19.22
CA GLU A 99 30.79 8.44 20.01
C GLU A 99 31.21 9.92 20.27
N GLY A 100 30.44 10.90 19.77
CA GLY A 100 30.68 12.33 19.97
C GLY A 100 31.73 12.97 19.07
N GLU A 101 32.37 12.17 18.21
CA GLU A 101 33.28 12.61 17.15
C GLU A 101 32.52 13.41 16.08
N LYS A 102 33.14 14.45 15.52
CA LYS A 102 32.56 15.20 14.41
C LYS A 102 32.71 14.39 13.12
N LYS A 103 31.60 14.19 12.39
CA LYS A 103 31.65 13.50 11.09
C LYS A 103 32.63 14.18 10.13
N ASP A 104 33.41 13.36 9.43
CA ASP A 104 34.39 13.81 8.44
C ASP A 104 33.71 14.67 7.34
N LYS A 105 34.40 15.73 6.91
CA LYS A 105 33.82 16.76 6.00
C LYS A 105 33.28 16.22 4.68
N THR A 106 33.73 15.05 4.23
CA THR A 106 33.36 14.46 2.94
C THR A 106 31.91 14.01 2.85
N ASP A 107 31.29 13.60 3.98
CA ASP A 107 29.87 13.19 4.05
C ASP A 107 28.98 14.19 4.82
N SER A 108 29.53 15.36 5.17
CA SER A 108 28.87 16.39 5.98
C SER A 108 27.56 16.96 5.42
N ASN A 109 27.30 16.80 4.11
CA ASN A 109 26.10 17.32 3.45
C ASN A 109 24.95 16.29 3.36
N ILE A 110 25.15 15.08 3.89
CA ILE A 110 24.13 14.01 3.91
C ILE A 110 23.68 13.82 5.35
N ALA A 111 22.38 14.00 5.57
CA ALA A 111 21.81 13.75 6.88
C ALA A 111 21.65 12.24 7.10
N SER A 112 22.19 11.70 8.19
CA SER A 112 22.10 10.27 8.52
C SER A 112 20.75 9.95 9.16
N TYR A 113 20.02 8.97 8.63
CA TYR A 113 18.74 8.52 9.21
C TYR A 113 18.92 7.13 9.82
N SER A 114 18.39 6.91 11.03
CA SER A 114 18.36 5.57 11.67
C SER A 114 16.96 4.97 11.65
N GLY A 115 15.92 5.82 11.76
CA GLY A 115 14.53 5.41 11.79
C GLY A 115 14.10 4.60 13.02
N LEU A 116 15.02 4.41 13.97
CA LEU A 116 14.80 3.62 15.18
C LEU A 116 14.04 4.40 16.26
N GLY A 117 14.14 5.73 16.27
CA GLY A 117 13.48 6.57 17.27
C GLY A 117 13.84 6.11 18.69
N HIS A 118 12.84 5.98 19.57
CA HIS A 118 13.06 5.53 20.95
C HIS A 118 13.65 4.11 21.09
N GLU A 119 13.65 3.29 20.03
CA GLU A 119 14.25 1.94 20.01
C GLU A 119 15.77 1.96 19.77
N GLY A 120 16.34 3.11 19.38
CA GLY A 120 17.78 3.28 19.10
C GLY A 120 18.66 3.26 20.35
N GLU A 121 19.98 3.25 20.17
CA GLU A 121 20.95 3.31 21.28
C GLU A 121 20.92 4.69 21.96
N ASP A 122 21.13 4.74 23.27
CA ASP A 122 21.13 6.01 24.01
C ASP A 122 22.45 6.76 23.76
N THR A 123 22.40 7.89 23.05
CA THR A 123 23.54 8.79 22.94
C THR A 123 23.86 9.39 24.32
N PRO A 124 25.11 9.30 24.82
CA PRO A 124 25.52 9.95 26.06
C PRO A 124 25.21 11.45 26.05
N ALA A 125 24.80 12.01 27.19
CA ALA A 125 24.38 13.41 27.29
C ALA A 125 25.47 14.42 26.86
N GLU A 126 26.75 14.02 26.89
CA GLU A 126 27.89 14.84 26.44
C GLU A 126 28.00 14.96 24.91
N HIS A 127 27.33 14.07 24.17
CA HIS A 127 27.41 13.98 22.71
C HIS A 127 26.12 14.45 22.01
N GLN A 128 25.05 14.69 22.77
CA GLN A 128 23.78 15.21 22.25
C GLN A 128 23.91 16.66 21.82
N ASP A 129 23.86 16.91 20.51
CA ASP A 129 23.84 18.25 19.94
C ASP A 129 22.40 18.67 19.61
N TRP A 130 21.85 19.64 20.35
CA TRP A 130 20.46 20.06 20.21
C TRP A 130 20.31 21.20 19.22
N VAL A 131 19.68 20.92 18.08
CA VAL A 131 19.42 21.91 17.03
C VAL A 131 17.98 22.39 17.11
N ARG A 132 17.79 23.72 17.06
CA ARG A 132 16.47 24.36 17.05
C ARG A 132 15.84 24.27 15.66
N TRP A 133 14.58 23.86 15.62
CA TRP A 133 13.78 23.80 14.40
C TRP A 133 12.94 25.06 14.18
N SER A 134 12.64 25.34 12.91
CA SER A 134 11.76 26.43 12.50
C SER A 134 10.30 26.12 12.84
N SER A 135 9.54 27.13 13.26
CA SER A 135 8.12 26.98 13.58
C SER A 135 7.22 26.74 12.35
N SER A 136 7.76 26.91 11.14
CA SER A 136 7.03 26.65 9.89
C SER A 136 7.17 25.22 9.38
N THR A 137 8.03 24.39 9.97
CA THR A 137 8.23 23.00 9.56
C THR A 137 7.02 22.13 9.91
N GLU A 138 6.65 21.19 9.04
CA GLU A 138 5.59 20.22 9.31
C GLU A 138 5.99 19.26 10.45
N ILE A 139 5.03 18.93 11.33
CA ILE A 139 5.26 18.01 12.45
C ILE A 139 5.76 16.65 11.94
N GLY A 140 5.22 16.15 10.83
CA GLY A 140 5.61 14.87 10.25
C GLY A 140 7.09 14.83 9.86
N ASP A 141 7.56 15.86 9.17
CA ASP A 141 8.97 15.96 8.74
C ASP A 141 9.90 16.15 9.94
N PHE A 142 9.50 16.99 10.91
CA PHE A 142 10.24 17.14 12.17
C PHE A 142 10.38 15.82 12.93
N ILE A 143 9.30 15.04 13.05
CA ILE A 143 9.32 13.76 13.76
C ILE A 143 10.16 12.71 13.02
N ARG A 144 10.16 12.72 11.69
CA ARG A 144 11.02 11.83 10.88
C ARG A 144 12.50 12.15 11.11
N ASP A 145 12.85 13.44 11.11
CA ASP A 145 14.23 13.89 11.37
C ASP A 145 14.65 13.61 12.82
N ALA A 146 13.75 13.88 13.78
CA ALA A 146 13.96 13.58 15.19
C ALA A 146 14.06 12.07 15.50
N ALA A 147 13.55 11.19 14.61
CA ALA A 147 13.63 9.74 14.78
C ALA A 147 15.05 9.17 14.58
N ARG A 148 16.02 10.04 14.25
CA ARG A 148 17.46 9.75 14.36
C ARG A 148 17.84 9.46 15.80
N GLY A 149 17.44 10.39 16.67
CA GLY A 149 17.60 10.29 18.10
C GLY A 149 16.43 9.56 18.73
N ARG A 150 16.54 9.36 20.03
CA ARG A 150 15.50 8.67 20.81
C ARG A 150 14.36 9.59 21.23
N GLU A 151 14.70 10.86 21.43
CA GLU A 151 13.80 11.86 21.99
C GLU A 151 14.06 13.23 21.39
N PHE A 152 13.02 14.06 21.37
CA PHE A 152 13.14 15.48 21.08
C PHE A 152 12.82 16.29 22.33
N VAL A 153 13.35 17.52 22.40
CA VAL A 153 13.18 18.40 23.56
C VAL A 153 12.27 19.56 23.19
N ILE A 154 11.33 19.84 24.09
CA ILE A 154 10.50 21.05 24.06
C ILE A 154 11.02 21.96 25.18
N ARG A 155 11.62 23.08 24.80
CA ARG A 155 12.08 24.12 25.73
C ARG A 155 11.02 25.21 25.84
N VAL A 156 10.61 25.52 27.06
CA VAL A 156 9.67 26.60 27.36
C VAL A 156 10.45 27.75 27.98
N ASP A 157 10.55 28.85 27.25
CA ASP A 157 11.19 30.07 27.76
C ASP A 157 10.31 30.71 28.84
N GLY A 158 10.95 31.21 29.90
CA GLY A 158 10.27 31.85 31.03
C GLY A 158 10.16 30.97 32.28
N ILE A 159 10.00 29.65 32.12
CA ILE A 159 9.91 28.68 33.23
C ILE A 159 11.20 27.82 33.33
N ASN A 160 12.15 28.00 32.38
CA ASN A 160 13.41 27.25 32.28
C ASN A 160 13.23 25.73 32.47
N THR A 161 12.16 25.19 31.89
CA THR A 161 11.84 23.77 31.93
C THR A 161 11.98 23.16 30.55
N GLU A 162 12.64 22.01 30.50
CA GLU A 162 12.82 21.22 29.29
C GLU A 162 12.00 19.93 29.43
N MET A 163 11.11 19.68 28.48
CA MET A 163 10.31 18.46 28.41
C MET A 163 10.88 17.56 27.33
N ARG A 164 11.28 16.34 27.71
CA ARG A 164 11.74 15.31 26.78
C ARG A 164 10.56 14.46 26.30
N VAL A 165 10.49 14.19 25.01
CA VAL A 165 9.41 13.43 24.38
C VAL A 165 9.99 12.33 23.51
N ASP A 166 9.55 11.09 23.76
CA ASP A 166 9.96 9.93 22.97
C ASP A 166 9.44 10.03 21.52
N VAL A 167 10.33 9.78 20.55
CA VAL A 167 10.00 9.79 19.12
C VAL A 167 9.56 8.39 18.69
N PRO A 168 8.41 8.24 17.99
CA PRO A 168 7.94 6.93 17.52
C PRO A 168 8.88 6.36 16.45
N SER A 169 9.21 5.08 16.58
CA SER A 169 10.00 4.33 15.61
C SER A 169 9.21 4.06 14.33
N PHE A 170 9.91 3.57 13.28
CA PHE A 170 9.24 2.98 12.10
C PHE A 170 8.21 1.91 12.52
N ASN A 171 8.55 1.11 13.54
CA ASN A 171 7.69 0.04 14.01
C ASN A 171 6.38 0.58 14.61
N ASP A 172 6.46 1.62 15.42
CA ASP A 172 5.30 2.27 16.02
C ASP A 172 4.44 2.98 14.98
N ARG A 173 5.08 3.65 14.01
CA ARG A 173 4.37 4.37 12.94
C ARG A 173 3.54 3.44 12.08
N THR A 174 4.09 2.27 11.77
CA THR A 174 3.45 1.29 10.89
C THR A 174 2.62 0.24 11.64
N HIS A 175 2.58 0.27 12.98
CA HIS A 175 1.94 -0.77 13.80
C HIS A 175 0.49 -1.08 13.37
N TYR A 176 -0.37 -0.06 13.28
CA TYR A 176 -1.77 -0.26 12.86
C TYR A 176 -1.92 -0.64 11.39
N MET A 177 -1.01 -0.17 10.53
CA MET A 177 -0.98 -0.51 9.10
C MET A 177 -0.62 -1.98 8.91
N ARG A 178 0.43 -2.47 9.60
CA ARG A 178 0.84 -3.87 9.60
C ARG A 178 -0.22 -4.79 10.21
N LEU A 179 -0.89 -4.36 11.28
CA LEU A 179 -2.02 -5.12 11.85
C LEU A 179 -3.19 -5.26 10.86
N ARG A 180 -3.50 -4.19 10.13
CA ARG A 180 -4.51 -4.24 9.05
C ARG A 180 -4.04 -5.11 7.89
N LEU A 181 -2.78 -5.00 7.49
CA LEU A 181 -2.18 -5.79 6.42
C LEU A 181 -2.26 -7.30 6.73
N ARG A 182 -1.88 -7.71 7.95
CA ARG A 182 -1.99 -9.11 8.42
C ARG A 182 -3.42 -9.64 8.32
N ARG A 183 -4.42 -8.83 8.70
CA ARG A 183 -5.84 -9.20 8.58
C ARG A 183 -6.28 -9.37 7.13
N MET A 184 -5.89 -8.44 6.26
CA MET A 184 -6.20 -8.52 4.83
C MET A 184 -5.50 -9.71 4.18
N SER A 185 -4.25 -9.99 4.57
CA SER A 185 -3.47 -11.11 4.06
C SER A 185 -4.13 -12.47 4.33
N ARG A 186 -4.63 -12.69 5.55
CA ARG A 186 -5.40 -13.91 5.89
C ARG A 186 -6.63 -14.07 5.00
N ASN A 187 -7.36 -12.98 4.76
CA ASN A 187 -8.52 -13.01 3.86
C ASN A 187 -8.11 -13.34 2.41
N ILE A 188 -6.95 -12.87 1.94
CA ILE A 188 -6.40 -13.24 0.62
C ILE A 188 -6.06 -14.71 0.59
N GLU A 189 -5.43 -15.24 1.63
CA GLU A 189 -5.03 -16.63 1.71
C GLU A 189 -6.25 -17.56 1.58
N ASP A 190 -7.31 -17.31 2.34
CA ASP A 190 -8.55 -18.10 2.32
C ASP A 190 -9.24 -18.03 0.95
N LEU A 191 -9.39 -16.83 0.40
CA LEU A 191 -10.00 -16.62 -0.92
C LEU A 191 -9.14 -17.18 -2.06
N SER A 192 -7.82 -17.14 -1.93
CA SER A 192 -6.86 -17.70 -2.87
C SER A 192 -7.03 -19.21 -2.99
N LYS A 193 -7.15 -19.93 -1.87
CA LYS A 193 -7.38 -21.38 -1.85
C LYS A 193 -8.67 -21.74 -2.60
N ILE A 194 -9.77 -21.04 -2.33
CA ILE A 194 -11.06 -21.26 -3.01
C ILE A 194 -10.94 -21.00 -4.52
N LYS A 195 -10.23 -19.93 -4.90
CA LYS A 195 -9.99 -19.57 -6.30
C LYS A 195 -9.16 -20.63 -7.03
N GLN A 196 -8.04 -21.05 -6.44
CA GLN A 196 -7.15 -22.06 -7.01
C GLN A 196 -7.88 -23.39 -7.24
N ASP A 197 -8.71 -23.82 -6.28
CA ASP A 197 -9.54 -25.00 -6.45
C ASP A 197 -10.53 -24.89 -7.61
N CYS A 198 -11.22 -23.75 -7.72
CA CYS A 198 -12.17 -23.51 -8.80
C CYS A 198 -11.47 -23.51 -10.17
N ASP A 199 -10.31 -22.88 -10.25
CA ASP A 199 -9.50 -22.80 -11.46
C ASP A 199 -9.05 -24.20 -11.88
N MET A 200 -8.56 -25.00 -10.93
CA MET A 200 -8.17 -26.39 -11.16
C MET A 200 -9.35 -27.25 -11.66
N LEU A 201 -10.53 -27.11 -11.04
CA LEU A 201 -11.74 -27.82 -11.45
C LEU A 201 -12.26 -27.39 -12.83
N ALA A 202 -12.16 -26.10 -13.17
CA ALA A 202 -12.56 -25.58 -14.47
C ALA A 202 -11.65 -26.13 -15.58
N HIS A 203 -10.33 -26.14 -15.36
CA HIS A 203 -9.35 -26.69 -16.30
C HIS A 203 -9.50 -28.20 -16.50
N ARG A 204 -9.74 -28.96 -15.43
CA ARG A 204 -9.99 -30.42 -15.53
C ARG A 204 -11.22 -30.73 -16.41
N GLY A 205 -12.22 -29.85 -16.39
CA GLY A 205 -13.38 -29.91 -17.27
C GLY A 205 -13.04 -29.82 -18.76
N ALA A 206 -12.19 -28.86 -19.13
CA ALA A 206 -11.74 -28.68 -20.52
C ALA A 206 -10.91 -29.88 -21.01
N HIS A 207 -10.04 -30.42 -20.16
CA HIS A 207 -9.24 -31.60 -20.51
C HIS A 207 -10.10 -32.85 -20.74
N ARG A 208 -11.17 -33.06 -19.96
CA ARG A 208 -12.10 -34.17 -20.21
C ARG A 208 -12.81 -34.05 -21.55
N LEU A 209 -13.18 -32.85 -21.98
CA LEU A 209 -13.77 -32.63 -23.30
C LEU A 209 -12.78 -32.97 -24.42
N ALA A 210 -11.50 -32.56 -24.27
CA ALA A 210 -10.45 -32.91 -25.21
C ALA A 210 -10.20 -34.44 -25.27
N GLN A 211 -10.19 -35.11 -24.12
CA GLN A 211 -10.07 -36.57 -24.04
C GLN A 211 -11.25 -37.29 -24.70
N ALA A 212 -12.48 -36.79 -24.52
CA ALA A 212 -13.66 -37.33 -25.18
C ALA A 212 -13.60 -37.17 -26.70
N GLY A 213 -13.16 -36.00 -27.18
CA GLY A 213 -12.94 -35.76 -28.61
C GLY A 213 -11.88 -36.70 -29.20
N PHE A 214 -10.76 -36.90 -28.49
CA PHE A 214 -9.73 -37.86 -28.90
C PHE A 214 -10.25 -39.29 -28.94
N ALA A 215 -10.99 -39.73 -27.91
CA ALA A 215 -11.58 -41.06 -27.87
C ALA A 215 -12.58 -41.31 -29.01
N ALA A 216 -13.38 -40.30 -29.37
CA ALA A 216 -14.29 -40.38 -30.51
C ALA A 216 -13.52 -40.55 -31.84
N LEU A 217 -12.43 -39.80 -32.05
CA LEU A 217 -11.58 -39.92 -33.24
C LEU A 217 -10.88 -41.29 -33.31
N SER A 218 -10.33 -41.77 -32.20
CA SER A 218 -9.73 -43.11 -32.14
C SER A 218 -10.76 -44.22 -32.37
N GLY A 219 -11.97 -44.07 -31.81
CA GLY A 219 -13.08 -44.98 -32.04
C GLY A 219 -13.53 -45.00 -33.50
N TRP A 220 -13.62 -43.84 -34.15
CA TRP A 220 -13.91 -43.73 -35.58
C TRP A 220 -12.84 -44.41 -36.42
N TRP A 221 -11.56 -44.15 -36.13
CA TRP A 221 -10.44 -44.79 -36.82
C TRP A 221 -10.47 -46.32 -36.69
N ALA A 222 -10.71 -46.83 -35.47
CA ALA A 222 -10.82 -48.27 -35.23
C ALA A 222 -12.04 -48.88 -35.95
N THR A 223 -13.15 -48.15 -36.03
CA THR A 223 -14.36 -48.58 -36.75
C THR A 223 -14.07 -48.70 -38.25
N VAL A 224 -13.45 -47.69 -38.85
CA VAL A 224 -13.05 -47.71 -40.28
C VAL A 224 -12.08 -48.85 -40.55
N TYR A 225 -11.07 -49.04 -39.69
CA TYR A 225 -10.13 -50.16 -39.80
C TYR A 225 -10.84 -51.52 -39.74
N TYR A 226 -11.71 -51.72 -38.76
CA TYR A 226 -12.42 -52.99 -38.59
C TYR A 226 -13.35 -53.30 -39.77
N VAL A 227 -14.14 -52.33 -40.23
CA VAL A 227 -15.05 -52.53 -41.38
C VAL A 227 -14.26 -52.80 -42.66
N THR A 228 -13.10 -52.16 -42.85
CA THR A 228 -12.29 -52.34 -44.06
C THR A 228 -11.61 -53.71 -44.10
N PHE A 229 -11.06 -54.18 -42.98
CA PHE A 229 -10.21 -55.38 -42.95
C PHE A 229 -10.92 -56.65 -42.47
N HIS A 230 -12.02 -56.53 -41.71
CA HIS A 230 -12.71 -57.67 -41.08
C HIS A 230 -14.15 -57.87 -41.58
N THR A 231 -14.63 -57.06 -42.51
CA THR A 231 -15.98 -57.19 -43.09
C THR A 231 -15.88 -57.30 -44.61
N ASP A 232 -16.76 -58.09 -45.23
CA ASP A 232 -16.83 -58.26 -46.70
C ASP A 232 -17.33 -57.00 -47.44
N ALA A 233 -17.57 -55.90 -46.73
CA ALA A 233 -18.02 -54.62 -47.26
C ALA A 233 -16.99 -53.96 -48.20
N GLY A 234 -15.70 -54.33 -48.08
CA GLY A 234 -14.63 -53.85 -48.93
C GLY A 234 -14.39 -52.34 -48.85
N TRP A 235 -13.38 -51.85 -49.56
CA TRP A 235 -13.03 -50.43 -49.59
C TRP A 235 -14.05 -49.58 -50.37
N ASP A 236 -14.73 -50.20 -51.36
CA ASP A 236 -15.68 -49.53 -52.26
C ASP A 236 -16.90 -48.93 -51.52
N LEU A 237 -17.33 -49.55 -50.41
CA LEU A 237 -18.39 -49.00 -49.55
C LEU A 237 -17.86 -47.93 -48.57
N VAL A 238 -16.64 -48.11 -48.06
CA VAL A 238 -16.07 -47.28 -46.99
C VAL A 238 -15.63 -45.91 -47.51
N GLU A 239 -15.15 -45.85 -48.75
CA GLU A 239 -14.64 -44.61 -49.35
C GLU A 239 -15.69 -43.48 -49.36
N PRO A 240 -16.89 -43.62 -49.93
CA PRO A 240 -17.91 -42.55 -49.92
C PRO A 240 -18.35 -42.16 -48.51
N VAL A 241 -18.43 -43.13 -47.60
CA VAL A 241 -18.85 -42.91 -46.20
C VAL A 241 -17.84 -42.05 -45.46
N THR A 242 -16.54 -42.29 -45.65
CA THR A 242 -15.48 -41.49 -45.01
C THR A 242 -15.43 -40.06 -45.58
N TYR A 243 -15.66 -39.88 -46.89
CA TYR A 243 -15.79 -38.54 -47.49
C TYR A 243 -16.97 -37.76 -46.91
N LEU A 244 -18.14 -38.40 -46.80
CA LEU A 244 -19.34 -37.76 -46.26
C LEU A 244 -19.19 -37.46 -44.76
N ALA A 245 -18.57 -38.35 -43.99
CA ALA A 245 -18.23 -38.13 -42.59
C ALA A 245 -17.21 -36.98 -42.40
N GLY A 246 -16.22 -36.87 -43.28
CA GLY A 246 -15.26 -35.76 -43.28
C GLY A 246 -15.93 -34.42 -43.57
N LEU A 247 -16.76 -34.36 -44.61
CA LEU A 247 -17.49 -33.15 -45.00
C LEU A 247 -18.46 -32.72 -43.91
N THR A 248 -19.21 -33.65 -43.31
CA THR A 248 -20.11 -33.35 -42.19
C THR A 248 -19.37 -32.85 -40.95
N THR A 249 -18.18 -33.39 -40.65
CA THR A 249 -17.33 -32.90 -39.54
C THR A 249 -16.86 -31.46 -39.79
N ILE A 250 -16.42 -31.14 -41.01
CA ILE A 250 -16.03 -29.79 -41.40
C ILE A 250 -17.23 -28.84 -41.33
N MET A 251 -18.39 -29.26 -41.82
CA MET A 251 -19.63 -28.48 -41.78
C MET A 251 -20.09 -28.22 -40.34
N GLY A 252 -19.99 -29.22 -39.46
CA GLY A 252 -20.27 -29.08 -38.03
C GLY A 252 -19.28 -28.15 -37.32
N GLY A 253 -18.00 -28.25 -37.64
CA GLY A 253 -16.97 -27.32 -37.15
C GLY A 253 -17.22 -25.88 -37.61
N TYR A 254 -17.65 -25.69 -38.86
CA TYR A 254 -18.01 -24.39 -39.40
C TYR A 254 -19.27 -23.80 -38.76
N LEU A 255 -20.29 -24.62 -38.51
CA LEU A 255 -21.49 -24.21 -37.76
C LEU A 255 -21.15 -23.82 -36.32
N TRP A 256 -20.29 -24.59 -35.66
CA TRP A 256 -19.79 -24.25 -34.33
C TRP A 256 -19.04 -22.91 -34.36
N PHE A 257 -18.20 -22.68 -35.37
CA PHE A 257 -17.47 -21.43 -35.56
C PHE A 257 -18.41 -20.24 -35.78
N LEU A 258 -19.44 -20.39 -36.60
CA LEU A 258 -20.46 -19.36 -36.81
C LEU A 258 -21.24 -19.04 -35.54
N PHE A 259 -21.58 -20.06 -34.74
CA PHE A 259 -22.33 -19.89 -33.49
C PHE A 259 -21.52 -19.16 -32.40
N ILE A 260 -20.20 -19.39 -32.34
CA ILE A 260 -19.35 -18.83 -31.28
C ILE A 260 -18.86 -17.38 -31.55
N SER A 261 -19.30 -16.76 -32.66
CA SER A 261 -18.96 -15.42 -33.17
C SER A 261 -17.74 -15.36 -34.11
N ARG A 262 -17.81 -14.46 -35.10
CA ARG A 262 -16.99 -14.35 -36.33
C ARG A 262 -15.50 -14.05 -36.13
N ASP A 263 -15.10 -13.52 -34.97
CA ASP A 263 -13.73 -13.06 -34.71
C ASP A 263 -13.12 -13.82 -33.54
N LEU A 264 -12.74 -15.09 -33.74
CA LEU A 264 -12.14 -15.88 -32.67
C LEU A 264 -10.96 -16.75 -33.12
N SER A 265 -9.78 -16.41 -32.60
CA SER A 265 -8.66 -17.33 -32.45
C SER A 265 -9.08 -18.53 -31.57
N TYR A 266 -8.64 -19.74 -31.91
CA TYR A 266 -8.87 -20.98 -31.13
C TYR A 266 -8.56 -20.81 -29.63
N GLN A 267 -7.55 -20.01 -29.31
CA GLN A 267 -7.15 -19.67 -27.93
C GLN A 267 -8.20 -18.84 -27.18
N ALA A 268 -9.02 -18.04 -27.87
CA ALA A 268 -10.06 -17.23 -27.24
C ALA A 268 -11.31 -18.07 -26.92
N ALA A 269 -11.66 -19.05 -27.75
CA ALA A 269 -12.89 -19.84 -27.59
C ALA A 269 -12.81 -20.74 -26.35
N LEU A 270 -11.67 -21.41 -26.16
CA LEU A 270 -11.40 -22.22 -24.97
C LEU A 270 -11.39 -21.38 -23.69
N LYS A 271 -10.86 -20.14 -23.75
CA LYS A 271 -10.88 -19.23 -22.60
C LYS A 271 -12.30 -18.80 -22.23
N ILE A 272 -13.19 -18.63 -23.19
CA ILE A 272 -14.60 -18.28 -22.94
C ILE A 272 -15.35 -19.43 -22.26
N THR A 273 -15.17 -20.67 -22.72
CA THR A 273 -15.86 -21.82 -22.10
C THR A 273 -15.34 -22.12 -20.69
N VAL A 274 -14.02 -22.03 -20.49
CA VAL A 274 -13.39 -22.18 -19.16
C VAL A 274 -13.86 -21.06 -18.22
N SER A 275 -13.85 -19.80 -18.66
CA SER A 275 -14.26 -18.67 -17.82
C SER A 275 -15.76 -18.69 -17.45
N ARG A 276 -16.63 -19.13 -18.36
CA ARG A 276 -18.06 -19.34 -18.01
C ARG A 276 -18.22 -20.38 -16.92
N ARG A 277 -17.56 -21.54 -17.06
CA ARG A 277 -17.59 -22.60 -16.05
C ARG A 277 -16.99 -22.15 -14.72
N GLN A 278 -15.89 -21.40 -14.77
CA GLN A 278 -15.22 -20.81 -13.62
C GLN A 278 -16.15 -19.84 -12.88
N ASN A 279 -16.87 -18.97 -13.58
CA ASN A 279 -17.84 -18.05 -12.95
C ASN A 279 -18.99 -18.80 -12.25
N ILE A 280 -19.49 -19.90 -12.84
CA ILE A 280 -20.50 -20.74 -12.18
C ILE A 280 -19.94 -21.37 -10.91
N LEU A 281 -18.70 -21.89 -10.95
CA LEU A 281 -18.02 -22.45 -9.79
C LEU A 281 -17.78 -21.40 -8.69
N TYR A 282 -17.41 -20.18 -9.08
CA TYR A 282 -17.26 -19.05 -8.17
C TYR A 282 -18.56 -18.71 -7.47
N GLN A 283 -19.67 -18.59 -8.20
CA GLN A 283 -20.99 -18.34 -7.61
C GLN A 283 -21.41 -19.48 -6.67
N ALA A 284 -21.19 -20.74 -7.05
CA ALA A 284 -21.53 -21.89 -6.24
C ALA A 284 -20.74 -21.95 -4.92
N ARG A 285 -19.49 -21.47 -4.92
CA ARG A 285 -18.64 -21.39 -3.71
C ARG A 285 -18.68 -20.04 -2.99
N GLY A 286 -19.52 -19.10 -3.46
CA GLY A 286 -19.62 -17.76 -2.87
C GLY A 286 -18.38 -16.87 -3.09
N PHE A 287 -17.54 -17.18 -4.08
CA PHE A 287 -16.39 -16.34 -4.45
C PHE A 287 -16.85 -15.18 -5.34
N GLU A 288 -16.65 -13.95 -4.88
CA GLU A 288 -16.98 -12.74 -5.64
C GLU A 288 -15.72 -12.12 -6.26
N PRO A 289 -15.57 -12.13 -7.60
CA PRO A 289 -14.37 -11.60 -8.26
C PRO A 289 -14.12 -10.11 -8.00
N GLN A 290 -15.19 -9.32 -7.86
CA GLN A 290 -15.09 -7.89 -7.59
C GLN A 290 -14.53 -7.60 -6.20
N LYS A 291 -15.01 -8.31 -5.17
CA LYS A 291 -14.48 -8.20 -3.80
C LYS A 291 -13.03 -8.62 -3.74
N TRP A 292 -12.65 -9.70 -4.45
CA TRP A 292 -11.26 -10.12 -4.56
C TRP A 292 -10.37 -9.03 -5.16
N GLU A 293 -10.78 -8.43 -6.29
CA GLU A 293 -9.99 -7.39 -6.96
C GLU A 293 -9.81 -6.15 -6.08
N ALA A 294 -10.88 -5.71 -5.40
CA ALA A 294 -10.82 -4.61 -4.44
C ALA A 294 -9.86 -4.93 -3.28
N LEU A 295 -9.98 -6.13 -2.69
CA LEU A 295 -9.16 -6.53 -1.55
C LEU A 295 -7.67 -6.63 -1.92
N VAL A 296 -7.34 -7.19 -3.10
CA VAL A 296 -5.97 -7.23 -3.62
C VAL A 296 -5.44 -5.82 -3.91
N HIS A 297 -6.27 -4.93 -4.45
CA HIS A 297 -5.88 -3.55 -4.70
C HIS A 297 -5.56 -2.80 -3.40
N ASP A 298 -6.46 -2.87 -2.42
CA ASP A 298 -6.32 -2.18 -1.15
C ASP A 298 -5.12 -2.73 -0.35
N THR A 299 -4.87 -4.04 -0.43
CA THR A 299 -3.70 -4.68 0.19
C THR A 299 -2.41 -4.18 -0.46
N ASN A 300 -2.35 -4.13 -1.78
CA ASN A 300 -1.18 -3.59 -2.49
C ASN A 300 -0.99 -2.10 -2.27
N ALA A 301 -2.06 -1.32 -2.11
CA ALA A 301 -1.98 0.09 -1.73
C ALA A 301 -1.36 0.23 -0.34
N LEU A 302 -1.83 -0.55 0.64
CA LEU A 302 -1.30 -0.55 2.00
C LEU A 302 0.17 -0.99 2.06
N ARG A 303 0.57 -2.00 1.26
CA ARG A 303 1.99 -2.41 1.12
C ARG A 303 2.85 -1.26 0.61
N ARG A 304 2.39 -0.55 -0.43
CA ARG A 304 3.12 0.61 -0.97
C ARG A 304 3.22 1.73 0.07
N GLU A 305 2.16 2.01 0.81
CA GLU A 305 2.21 3.02 1.89
C GLU A 305 3.23 2.65 2.96
N ILE A 306 3.25 1.39 3.44
CA ILE A 306 4.24 0.95 4.44
C ILE A 306 5.65 1.02 3.88
N ARG A 307 5.85 0.63 2.61
CA ARG A 307 7.15 0.72 1.95
C ARG A 307 7.64 2.16 1.82
N ILE A 308 6.77 3.11 1.47
CA ILE A 308 7.12 4.53 1.43
C ILE A 308 7.56 5.01 2.82
N VAL A 309 6.84 4.62 3.87
CA VAL A 309 7.25 4.94 5.26
C VAL A 309 8.58 4.27 5.62
N ALA A 310 8.86 3.08 5.10
CA ALA A 310 10.13 2.39 5.33
C ALA A 310 11.30 3.11 4.65
N GLU A 311 11.10 3.52 3.39
CA GLU A 311 12.05 4.34 2.62
C GLU A 311 12.27 5.72 3.27
N GLU A 312 11.23 6.33 3.85
CA GLU A 312 11.33 7.59 4.60
C GLU A 312 12.17 7.47 5.88
N TYR A 313 12.12 6.32 6.57
CA TYR A 313 12.85 6.07 7.81
C TYR A 313 14.20 5.36 7.57
N ASP A 314 14.56 5.08 6.31
CA ASP A 314 15.75 4.29 5.91
C ASP A 314 15.82 2.90 6.57
N VAL A 315 14.66 2.23 6.67
CA VAL A 315 14.54 0.89 7.28
C VAL A 315 14.14 -0.14 6.22
N ASP A 316 14.88 -1.24 6.17
CA ASP A 316 14.51 -2.39 5.34
C ASP A 316 13.31 -3.15 5.92
N TRP A 317 12.13 -2.92 5.33
CA TRP A 317 10.91 -3.61 5.74
C TRP A 317 10.76 -4.99 5.07
N ASP A 318 10.85 -6.05 5.87
CA ASP A 318 10.57 -7.42 5.45
C ASP A 318 9.07 -7.72 5.40
N GLU A 319 8.51 -7.66 4.19
CA GLU A 319 7.09 -7.93 3.92
C GLU A 319 6.63 -9.35 4.30
N THR A 320 7.54 -10.34 4.26
CA THR A 320 7.16 -11.75 4.41
C THR A 320 6.62 -12.05 5.81
N LYS A 321 7.20 -11.39 6.82
CA LYS A 321 6.79 -11.49 8.23
C LYS A 321 5.37 -11.01 8.45
N ASP A 322 4.94 -9.96 7.74
CA ASP A 322 3.61 -9.36 7.91
C ASP A 322 2.53 -9.97 7.01
N LEU A 323 2.92 -10.54 5.87
CA LEU A 323 1.99 -11.23 4.98
C LEU A 323 1.64 -12.65 5.46
N GLY A 324 2.42 -13.22 6.38
CA GLY A 324 2.16 -14.57 6.91
C GLY A 324 2.66 -15.69 6.00
N GLY A 325 3.55 -15.38 5.05
CA GLY A 325 4.19 -16.37 4.17
C GLY A 325 4.49 -15.84 2.77
N GLU A 326 5.30 -16.60 2.04
CA GLU A 326 5.69 -16.29 0.65
C GLU A 326 4.54 -16.54 -0.34
N GLU A 327 3.65 -17.50 -0.05
CA GLU A 327 2.51 -17.84 -0.92
C GLU A 327 1.60 -16.63 -1.20
N VAL A 328 1.25 -15.85 -0.16
CA VAL A 328 0.39 -14.69 -0.32
C VAL A 328 1.11 -13.57 -1.07
N LYS A 329 2.42 -13.41 -0.83
CA LYS A 329 3.26 -12.45 -1.56
C LYS A 329 3.24 -12.76 -3.06
N GLU A 330 3.46 -14.01 -3.45
CA GLU A 330 3.40 -14.43 -4.84
C GLU A 330 2.03 -14.18 -5.48
N VAL A 331 0.94 -14.48 -4.77
CA VAL A 331 -0.44 -14.27 -5.26
C VAL A 331 -0.69 -12.79 -5.53
N LEU A 332 -0.25 -11.91 -4.61
CA LEU A 332 -0.36 -10.46 -4.76
C LEU A 332 0.46 -9.93 -5.94
N GLU A 333 1.69 -10.43 -6.11
CA GLU A 333 2.57 -10.04 -7.23
C GLU A 333 2.01 -10.51 -8.58
N LYS A 334 1.57 -11.77 -8.67
CA LYS A 334 0.93 -12.34 -9.86
C LYS A 334 -0.29 -11.51 -10.28
N GLU A 335 -1.15 -11.12 -9.35
CA GLU A 335 -2.34 -10.30 -9.70
C GLU A 335 -2.01 -8.84 -10.00
N ASN A 336 -1.00 -8.25 -9.35
CA ASN A 336 -0.54 -6.90 -9.69
C ASN A 336 0.02 -6.86 -11.12
N ASP A 337 0.83 -7.86 -11.50
CA ASP A 337 1.40 -7.95 -12.85
C ASP A 337 0.35 -8.24 -13.90
N LYS A 338 -0.64 -9.10 -13.61
CA LYS A 338 -1.79 -9.31 -14.50
C LYS A 338 -2.57 -8.02 -14.72
N ARG A 339 -2.78 -7.22 -13.67
CA ARG A 339 -3.44 -5.91 -13.79
C ARG A 339 -2.62 -4.92 -14.62
N LYS A 340 -1.30 -4.84 -14.41
CA LYS A 340 -0.39 -4.02 -15.23
C LYS A 340 -0.44 -4.42 -16.71
N ARG A 341 -0.42 -5.73 -17.00
CA ARG A 341 -0.55 -6.26 -18.38
C ARG A 341 -1.90 -5.90 -19.01
N ARG A 342 -3.00 -5.97 -18.26
CA ARG A 342 -4.32 -5.53 -18.76
C ARG A 342 -4.33 -4.04 -19.10
N LYS A 343 -3.73 -3.20 -18.25
CA LYS A 343 -3.64 -1.75 -18.49
C LYS A 343 -2.77 -1.41 -19.70
N SER A 344 -1.66 -2.13 -19.90
CA SER A 344 -0.77 -1.87 -21.03
C SER A 344 -1.37 -2.28 -22.37
N VAL A 345 -2.13 -3.39 -22.42
CA VAL A 345 -2.86 -3.80 -23.62
C VAL A 345 -3.94 -2.78 -23.97
N SER A 346 -4.78 -2.40 -22.99
CA SER A 346 -5.81 -1.37 -23.21
C SER A 346 -5.24 -0.03 -23.67
N GLY A 347 -4.07 0.38 -23.17
CA GLY A 347 -3.40 1.60 -23.61
C GLY A 347 -2.89 1.52 -25.06
N ARG A 348 -2.41 0.35 -25.50
CA ARG A 348 -2.02 0.13 -26.90
C ARG A 348 -3.22 0.16 -27.84
N ASP A 349 -4.31 -0.50 -27.46
CA ASP A 349 -5.53 -0.54 -28.27
C ASP A 349 -6.13 0.87 -28.42
N ALA A 350 -6.08 1.68 -27.36
CA ALA A 350 -6.51 3.09 -27.40
C ALA A 350 -5.58 3.96 -28.29
N ALA A 351 -4.27 3.75 -28.22
CA ALA A 351 -3.31 4.46 -29.09
C ALA A 351 -3.44 4.05 -30.56
N GLU A 352 -3.74 2.78 -30.83
CA GLU A 352 -4.00 2.28 -32.19
C GLU A 352 -5.31 2.84 -32.76
N ALA A 353 -6.36 2.95 -31.94
CA ALA A 353 -7.61 3.59 -32.33
C ALA A 353 -7.44 5.08 -32.66
N ASP A 354 -6.67 5.82 -31.86
CA ASP A 354 -6.38 7.25 -32.11
C ASP A 354 -5.51 7.46 -33.36
N SER A 355 -4.56 6.56 -33.63
CA SER A 355 -3.75 6.64 -34.85
C SER A 355 -4.56 6.34 -36.12
N LYS A 356 -5.48 5.36 -36.08
CA LYS A 356 -6.43 5.10 -37.17
C LYS A 356 -7.38 6.28 -37.40
N ALA A 357 -7.91 6.88 -36.34
CA ALA A 357 -8.77 8.07 -36.44
C ALA A 357 -8.04 9.28 -37.05
N LYS A 358 -6.76 9.49 -36.70
CA LYS A 358 -5.92 10.55 -37.30
C LYS A 358 -5.60 10.27 -38.77
N ALA A 359 -5.34 9.01 -39.14
CA ALA A 359 -5.11 8.63 -40.53
C ALA A 359 -6.36 8.89 -41.40
N GLN A 360 -7.55 8.61 -40.86
CA GLN A 360 -8.82 8.80 -41.56
C GLN A 360 -9.19 10.29 -41.76
N ARG A 361 -8.90 11.15 -40.76
CA ARG A 361 -9.02 12.61 -40.91
C ARG A 361 -8.03 13.20 -41.92
N ASN A 362 -6.84 12.62 -42.01
CA ASN A 362 -5.82 13.03 -42.99
C ASN A 362 -6.16 12.56 -44.42
N SER A 363 -6.92 11.47 -44.60
CA SER A 363 -7.43 11.09 -45.93
C SER A 363 -8.60 11.97 -46.36
N GLU A 364 -9.57 12.27 -45.48
CA GLU A 364 -10.71 13.14 -45.81
C GLU A 364 -10.29 14.58 -46.15
N SER A 365 -9.26 15.11 -45.47
CA SER A 365 -8.71 16.43 -45.78
C SER A 365 -7.94 16.49 -47.12
N LYS A 366 -7.40 15.36 -47.60
CA LYS A 366 -6.78 15.27 -48.93
C LYS A 366 -7.83 15.18 -50.04
N ASP A 367 -8.93 14.47 -49.82
CA ASP A 367 -10.01 14.36 -50.81
C ASP A 367 -10.74 15.71 -50.99
N ASN A 368 -11.00 16.45 -49.91
CA ASN A 368 -11.58 17.80 -49.99
C ASN A 368 -10.66 18.82 -50.69
N LYS A 369 -9.33 18.71 -50.54
CA LYS A 369 -8.37 19.56 -51.27
C LYS A 369 -8.31 19.22 -52.76
N THR A 370 -8.63 18.00 -53.15
CA THR A 370 -8.56 17.56 -54.56
C THR A 370 -9.83 17.95 -55.33
N GLN A 371 -10.97 18.14 -54.64
CA GLN A 371 -12.20 18.65 -55.24
C GLN A 371 -12.19 20.18 -55.41
N ALA A 372 -11.58 20.94 -54.49
CA ALA A 372 -11.51 22.41 -54.56
C ALA A 372 -10.53 22.97 -55.63
N VAL A 373 -9.78 22.11 -56.33
CA VAL A 373 -8.85 22.50 -57.42
C VAL A 373 -9.43 22.18 -58.81
N LYS A 374 -10.64 21.59 -58.87
CA LYS A 374 -11.33 21.21 -60.11
C LYS A 374 -12.54 22.08 -60.48
N GLU A 375 -12.86 23.08 -59.66
CA GLU A 375 -13.70 24.23 -60.02
C GLU A 375 -12.80 25.46 -60.19
#